data_AF-A0A5C6DYL5-F1
#
_entry.id   AF-A0A5C6DYL5-F1
#
_cell.length_a   1.000
_cell.length_b   1.000
_cell.length_c   1.000
_cell.angle_alpha   90.00
_cell.angle_beta   90.00
_cell.angle_gamma   90.00
#
_symmetry.space_group_name_H-M   'P 1'
#
loop_
_entity.id
_entity.type
_entity.pdbx_description
1 polymer ?
#
loop_
_entity_poly.entity_id
_entity_poly.type
_entity_poly.pdbx_seq_one_letter_code
_entity_poly.pdbx_strand_id
1 'polypeptide(L)'
;MVNRKRDRALDEAVLRYHCTWRAALAAAGINLANVSRRRPDHFDRETMILWLRKRQAAGQTLVFFEVCLENRDHALVIRRTFGSRGKAITISCGESHDSL
;
A
#
# COMPACT_ATOMS: atom_id res chain seq x y z
N MET A 1 1.24 -6.95 16.99
CA MET A 1 1.61 -5.51 17.04
C MET A 1 3.07 -5.40 16.57
N VAL A 2 3.33 -5.14 15.28
CA VAL A 2 4.71 -5.13 14.75
C VAL A 2 5.36 -3.79 15.07
N ASN A 3 6.33 -3.81 15.98
CA ASN A 3 7.12 -2.66 16.39
C ASN A 3 7.97 -2.16 15.20
N ARG A 4 7.59 -1.02 14.60
CA ARG A 4 8.27 -0.42 13.43
C ARG A 4 9.38 0.57 13.82
N LYS A 5 10.03 0.39 14.98
CA LYS A 5 11.27 1.11 15.23
C LYS A 5 12.39 0.34 14.54
N ARG A 6 12.97 0.94 13.49
CA ARG A 6 14.21 0.46 12.87
C ARG A 6 15.29 0.48 13.95
N ASP A 7 15.68 -0.70 14.43
CA ASP A 7 16.81 -0.83 15.31
C ASP A 7 18.08 -0.78 14.46
N ARG A 8 18.72 0.38 14.44
CA ARG A 8 19.89 0.66 13.62
C ARG A 8 21.06 -0.29 13.95
N ALA A 9 21.17 -0.72 15.22
CA ALA A 9 22.24 -1.64 15.63
C ALA A 9 22.02 -3.03 15.03
N LEU A 10 20.77 -3.47 14.92
CA LEU A 10 20.41 -4.72 14.26
C LEU A 10 20.67 -4.64 12.75
N ASP A 11 20.29 -3.53 12.10
CA ASP A 11 20.53 -3.32 10.67
C ASP A 11 22.04 -3.34 10.34
N GLU A 12 22.87 -2.68 11.16
CA GLU A 12 24.32 -2.64 10.97
C GLU A 12 24.99 -4.01 11.20
N ALA A 13 24.58 -4.76 12.22
CA ALA A 13 25.09 -6.11 12.47
C ALA A 13 24.75 -7.04 11.29
N VAL A 14 23.51 -7.00 10.81
CA VAL A 14 23.05 -7.83 9.69
C VAL A 14 23.83 -7.52 8.40
N LEU A 15 24.11 -6.25 8.12
CA LEU A 15 24.94 -5.86 6.97
C LEU A 15 26.39 -6.33 7.11
N ARG A 16 26.95 -6.35 8.32
CA ARG A 16 28.33 -6.83 8.55
C ARG A 16 28.47 -8.35 8.34
N TYR A 17 27.48 -9.13 8.74
CA TYR A 17 27.56 -10.60 8.66
C TYR A 17 27.08 -11.20 7.33
N HIS A 18 26.11 -10.57 6.68
CA HIS A 18 25.48 -11.12 5.49
C HIS A 18 25.59 -10.22 4.25
N CYS A 19 26.27 -9.08 4.35
CA CYS A 19 26.52 -8.07 3.30
C CYS A 19 25.26 -7.42 2.69
N THR A 20 24.12 -8.10 2.69
CA THR A 20 22.83 -7.60 2.23
C THR A 20 21.69 -8.14 3.10
N TRP A 21 20.66 -7.33 3.26
CA TRP A 21 19.43 -7.72 3.97
C TRP A 21 18.77 -8.97 3.37
N ARG A 22 18.84 -9.14 2.04
CA ARG A 22 18.31 -10.33 1.35
C ARG A 22 19.05 -11.60 1.75
N ALA A 23 20.37 -11.56 1.84
CA ALA A 23 21.18 -12.70 2.25
C ALA A 23 20.95 -13.07 3.72
N ALA A 24 20.72 -12.09 4.59
CA ALA A 24 20.39 -12.32 5.99
C ALA A 24 19.02 -13.01 6.17
N LEU A 25 18.01 -12.54 5.44
CA LEU A 25 16.69 -13.19 5.46
C LEU A 25 16.75 -14.61 4.88
N ALA A 26 17.55 -14.82 3.82
CA ALA A 26 17.79 -16.16 3.29
C ALA A 26 18.52 -17.07 4.29
N ALA A 27 19.52 -16.54 5.01
CA ALA A 27 20.25 -17.26 6.06
C ALA A 27 19.38 -17.59 7.27
N ALA A 28 18.39 -16.74 7.59
CA ALA A 28 17.37 -17.01 8.60
C ALA A 28 16.29 -18.02 8.14
N GLY A 29 16.45 -18.63 6.96
CA GLY A 29 15.51 -19.62 6.42
C GLY A 29 14.23 -19.02 5.84
N ILE A 30 14.15 -17.70 5.68
CA ILE A 30 12.97 -17.03 5.12
C ILE A 30 13.03 -17.17 3.59
N ASN A 31 12.10 -17.95 3.05
CA ASN A 31 11.96 -18.11 1.60
C ASN A 31 11.36 -16.82 0.98
N LEU A 32 12.25 -15.92 0.56
CA LEU A 32 11.91 -14.66 -0.10
C LEU A 32 11.17 -14.82 -1.45
N ALA A 33 11.17 -16.02 -2.05
CA ALA A 33 10.36 -16.30 -3.24
C ALA A 33 8.87 -16.47 -2.89
N ASN A 34 8.58 -16.89 -1.64
CA ASN A 34 7.23 -17.13 -1.12
C ASN A 34 6.68 -15.96 -0.30
N VAL A 35 7.50 -14.92 -0.06
CA VAL A 35 7.01 -13.62 0.43
C VAL A 35 6.25 -12.98 -0.71
N SER A 36 4.97 -13.33 -0.80
CA SER A 36 4.06 -12.95 -1.87
C SER A 36 4.10 -11.44 -2.09
N ARG A 37 4.61 -11.03 -3.26
CA ARG A 37 4.44 -9.68 -3.79
C ARG A 37 3.07 -9.49 -4.44
N ARG A 38 2.19 -10.50 -4.35
CA ARG A 38 0.91 -10.49 -5.07
C ARG A 38 -0.02 -9.48 -4.42
N ARG A 39 -0.58 -8.62 -5.28
CA ARG A 39 -1.79 -7.85 -5.02
C ARG A 39 -2.83 -8.84 -4.47
N PRO A 40 -3.40 -8.63 -3.29
CA PRO A 40 -4.56 -9.42 -2.88
C PRO A 40 -5.62 -9.33 -3.98
N ASP A 41 -6.12 -10.48 -4.43
CA ASP A 41 -6.92 -10.60 -5.66
C ASP A 41 -8.18 -9.72 -5.68
N HIS A 42 -8.61 -9.20 -4.52
CA HIS A 42 -9.79 -8.37 -4.35
C HIS A 42 -9.56 -6.87 -4.60
N PHE A 43 -8.35 -6.45 -4.96
CA PHE A 43 -7.97 -5.05 -5.07
C PHE A 43 -8.11 -4.46 -6.47
N ASP A 44 -9.14 -4.82 -7.24
CA ASP A 44 -9.36 -4.29 -8.58
C ASP A 44 -9.73 -2.81 -8.62
N ARG A 45 -9.55 -2.19 -9.79
CA ARG A 45 -9.78 -0.76 -10.01
C ARG A 45 -11.22 -0.37 -9.64
N GLU A 46 -12.18 -1.16 -10.09
CA GLU A 46 -13.61 -0.94 -9.84
C GLU A 46 -13.97 -1.08 -8.37
N THR A 47 -13.47 -2.13 -7.72
CA THR A 47 -13.61 -2.32 -6.26
C THR A 47 -13.09 -1.12 -5.49
N MET A 48 -11.99 -0.52 -5.96
CA MET A 48 -11.39 0.64 -5.31
C MET A 48 -12.17 1.94 -5.53
N ILE A 49 -12.82 2.09 -6.69
CA ILE A 49 -13.76 3.19 -6.93
C ILE A 49 -14.99 3.04 -6.02
N LEU A 50 -15.56 1.84 -5.92
CA LEU A 50 -16.69 1.55 -5.03
C LEU A 50 -16.34 1.82 -3.56
N TRP A 51 -15.15 1.42 -3.13
CA TRP A 51 -14.66 1.67 -1.77
C TRP A 51 -14.53 3.16 -1.48
N LEU A 52 -13.96 3.94 -2.41
CA LEU A 52 -13.84 5.40 -2.29
C LEU A 52 -15.23 6.06 -2.20
N ARG A 53 -16.18 5.65 -3.03
CA ARG A 53 -17.56 6.17 -3.00
C ARG A 53 -18.25 5.87 -1.68
N LYS A 54 -18.13 4.64 -1.17
CA LYS A 54 -18.70 4.25 0.14
C LYS A 54 -18.12 5.11 1.27
N ARG A 55 -16.82 5.38 1.22
CA ARG A 55 -16.13 6.22 2.21
C ARG A 55 -16.56 7.68 2.13
N GLN A 56 -16.78 8.22 0.92
CA GLN A 56 -17.37 9.55 0.72
C GLN A 56 -18.80 9.63 1.28
N ALA A 57 -19.64 8.64 0.97
CA ALA A 57 -21.01 8.58 1.46
C ALA A 57 -21.10 8.49 2.99
N ALA A 58 -20.11 7.87 3.62
CA ALA A 58 -19.98 7.81 5.08
C ALA A 58 -19.40 9.09 5.72
N GLY A 59 -19.08 10.13 4.93
CA GLY A 59 -18.45 11.36 5.42
C GLY A 59 -17.03 11.16 5.95
N GLN A 60 -16.40 10.02 5.62
CA GLN A 60 -15.07 9.69 6.10
C GLN A 60 -14.00 10.40 5.28
N THR A 61 -12.91 10.75 5.96
CA THR A 61 -11.77 11.39 5.32
C THR A 61 -11.16 10.54 4.21
N LEU A 62 -10.83 11.20 3.10
CA LEU A 62 -10.07 10.65 1.98
C LEU A 62 -8.61 11.13 1.99
N VAL A 63 -8.14 11.79 3.04
CA VAL A 63 -6.75 12.23 3.14
C VAL A 63 -5.84 11.00 3.19
N PHE A 64 -4.86 10.94 2.29
CA PHE A 64 -4.01 9.76 2.11
C PHE A 64 -3.36 9.29 3.41
N PHE A 65 -2.91 10.23 4.25
CA PHE A 65 -2.27 9.92 5.54
C PHE A 65 -3.24 9.22 6.50
N GLU A 66 -4.47 9.73 6.65
CA GLU A 66 -5.49 9.16 7.53
C GLU A 66 -5.96 7.80 7.01
N VAL A 67 -6.16 7.68 5.69
CA VAL A 67 -6.47 6.40 5.05
C VAL A 67 -5.33 5.39 5.23
N CYS A 68 -4.06 5.82 5.19
CA CYS A 68 -2.90 4.95 5.45
C CYS A 68 -2.84 4.45 6.90
N LEU A 69 -3.29 5.26 7.86
CA LEU A 69 -3.31 4.88 9.27
C LEU A 69 -4.40 3.84 9.55
N GLU A 70 -5.58 4.02 8.96
CA GLU A 70 -6.71 3.10 9.14
C GLU A 70 -6.62 1.85 8.26
N ASN A 71 -6.32 2.03 6.97
CA ASN A 71 -6.41 1.00 5.93
C ASN A 71 -5.22 1.11 4.97
N ARG A 72 -4.02 0.77 5.47
CA ARG A 72 -2.75 0.88 4.74
C ARG A 72 -2.77 0.23 3.34
N ASP A 73 -3.34 -0.96 3.22
CA ASP A 73 -3.32 -1.69 1.94
C ASP A 73 -4.20 -1.00 0.90
N HIS A 74 -5.39 -0.54 1.29
CA HIS A 74 -6.26 0.27 0.42
C HIS A 74 -5.56 1.55 -0.01
N ALA A 75 -4.91 2.26 0.91
CA ALA A 75 -4.17 3.49 0.59
C ALA A 75 -3.06 3.25 -0.45
N LEU A 76 -2.27 2.19 -0.26
CA LEU A 76 -1.17 1.84 -1.16
C LEU A 76 -1.66 1.41 -2.55
N VAL A 77 -2.76 0.65 -2.61
CA VAL A 77 -3.40 0.28 -3.87
C VAL A 77 -3.95 1.52 -4.57
N ILE A 78 -4.72 2.38 -3.89
CA ILE A 78 -5.25 3.64 -4.46
C ILE A 78 -4.12 4.49 -5.05
N ARG A 79 -3.02 4.66 -4.32
CA ARG A 79 -1.86 5.43 -4.80
C ARG A 79 -1.21 4.80 -6.03
N ARG A 80 -1.10 3.46 -6.08
CA ARG A 80 -0.56 2.76 -7.26
C ARG A 80 -1.50 2.81 -8.46
N THR A 81 -2.82 2.68 -8.25
CA THR A 81 -3.82 2.60 -9.32
C THR A 81 -4.15 3.96 -9.93
N PHE A 82 -4.24 5.01 -9.11
CA PHE A 82 -4.67 6.34 -9.57
C PHE A 82 -3.55 7.38 -9.55
N GLY A 83 -2.39 7.05 -8.95
CA GLY A 83 -1.22 7.93 -8.83
C GLY A 83 -1.37 9.02 -7.77
N SER A 84 -2.50 9.73 -7.78
CA SER A 84 -2.80 10.86 -6.89
C SER A 84 -4.19 10.72 -6.28
N ARG A 85 -4.33 11.19 -5.03
CA ARG A 85 -5.62 11.34 -4.34
C ARG A 85 -6.60 12.19 -5.16
N GLY A 86 -6.13 13.27 -5.77
CA GLY A 86 -6.98 14.16 -6.57
C GLY A 86 -7.61 13.42 -7.74
N LYS A 87 -6.81 12.66 -8.50
CA LYS A 87 -7.30 11.82 -9.60
C LYS A 87 -8.27 10.75 -9.14
N ALA A 88 -8.00 10.12 -7.99
CA ALA A 88 -8.89 9.12 -7.42
C ALA A 88 -10.27 9.69 -7.05
N ILE A 89 -10.30 10.92 -6.51
CA ILE A 89 -11.54 11.64 -6.17
C ILE A 89 -12.29 12.07 -7.42
N THR A 90 -11.61 12.61 -8.43
CA THR A 90 -12.25 12.98 -9.71
C THR A 90 -12.93 11.76 -10.35
N ILE A 91 -12.23 10.62 -10.37
CA ILE A 91 -12.78 9.37 -10.92
C ILE A 91 -13.93 8.81 -10.06
N SER A 92 -13.86 8.94 -8.73
CA SER A 92 -14.95 8.47 -7.85
C SER A 92 -16.18 9.37 -7.92
N CYS A 93 -15.99 10.68 -8.11
CA CYS A 93 -17.02 11.69 -8.24
C CYS A 93 -17.71 11.68 -9.61
N GLY A 94 -17.04 11.15 -10.64
CA GLY A 94 -17.58 11.01 -11.99
C GLY A 94 -17.42 12.28 -12.81
N GLU A 95 -16.30 12.39 -13.53
CA GLU A 95 -16.31 13.17 -14.77
C GLU A 95 -16.75 12.23 -15.90
N SER A 96 -17.98 12.45 -16.36
CA SER A 96 -18.33 12.22 -17.76
C SER A 96 -17.49 13.18 -18.61
N HIS A 97 -16.26 12.80 -18.95
CA HIS A 97 -15.62 13.39 -20.12
C HIS A 97 -16.10 12.61 -21.33
N ASP A 98 -17.30 12.98 -21.77
CA ASP A 98 -17.73 12.84 -23.15
C ASP A 98 -16.91 13.85 -23.95
N SER A 99 -16.06 13.40 -24.88
CA SER A 99 -15.42 14.21 -25.91
C SER A 99 -14.76 13.30 -26.96
N LEU A 100 -15.55 13.04 -28.01
CA LEU A 100 -15.22 12.94 -29.44
C LEU A 100 -13.88 12.30 -29.86
#